data_AF-A0A3A8G2V5-F1
#
_entry.id   AF-A0A3A8G2V5-F1
#
_cell.length_a   1.000
_cell.length_b   1.000
_cell.length_c   1.000
_cell.angle_alpha   90.00
_cell.angle_beta   90.00
_cell.angle_gamma   90.00
#
_symmetry.space_group_name_H-M   'P 1'
#
loop_
_entity.id
_entity.type
_entity.pdbx_description
1 polymer ?
#
loop_
_entity_poly.entity_id
_entity_poly.type
_entity_poly.pdbx_seq_one_letter_code
_entity_poly.pdbx_strand_id
1 'polypeptide(L)' 'MNAIMWDEESIFPEKIENFKKFLKKYLKLNNCTTLLENKPFHYDPERDEFLNRDIQEYYHLWSMV' A
#
# COMPACT_ATOMS: atom_id res chain seq x y z
N MET A 1 3.20 34.94 -11.64
CA MET A 1 3.65 33.91 -10.68
C MET A 1 2.70 32.76 -10.84
N ASN A 2 3.12 31.72 -11.57
CA ASN A 2 2.28 30.55 -11.82
C ASN A 2 2.15 29.77 -10.53
N ALA A 3 0.99 29.89 -9.89
CA ALA A 3 0.54 28.94 -8.88
C ALA A 3 0.57 27.57 -9.56
N ILE A 4 1.51 26.73 -9.13
CA ILE A 4 1.62 25.34 -9.55
C ILE A 4 0.26 24.72 -9.25
N MET A 5 -0.38 24.28 -10.33
CA MET A 5 -1.73 23.73 -10.33
C MET A 5 -1.78 22.61 -9.29
N TRP A 6 -2.64 22.81 -8.28
CA TRP A 6 -3.23 21.73 -7.52
C TRP A 6 -4.10 20.94 -8.50
N ASP A 7 -3.47 20.07 -9.30
CA ASP A 7 -4.20 19.16 -10.15
C ASP A 7 -4.91 18.15 -9.24
N GLU A 8 -6.22 18.15 -9.38
CA GLU A 8 -7.25 17.45 -8.63
C GLU A 8 -7.21 15.92 -8.77
N GLU A 9 -6.05 15.33 -9.02
CA GLU A 9 -5.91 13.89 -8.93
C GLU A 9 -5.49 13.55 -7.49
N SER A 10 -6.51 13.39 -6.64
CA SER A 10 -6.39 12.65 -5.38
C SER A 10 -6.02 11.20 -5.72
N ILE A 11 -4.80 10.96 -6.23
CA ILE A 11 -4.21 9.65 -6.47
C ILE A 11 -3.78 9.07 -5.12
N PHE A 12 -4.67 9.14 -4.13
CA PHE A 12 -4.47 8.51 -2.84
C PHE A 12 -5.25 7.20 -2.81
N PRO A 13 -4.55 6.06 -2.96
CA PRO A 13 -4.25 5.60 -4.31
C PRO A 13 -4.98 4.31 -4.63
N GLU A 14 -5.62 4.22 -5.80
CA GLU A 14 -6.11 2.94 -6.36
C GLU A 14 -5.02 1.85 -6.31
N LYS A 15 -3.75 2.25 -6.50
CA LYS A 15 -2.55 1.42 -6.30
C LYS A 15 -2.49 0.75 -4.92
N ILE A 16 -2.78 1.47 -3.84
CA ILE A 16 -2.73 0.96 -2.47
C ILE A 16 -3.91 0.06 -2.17
N GLU A 17 -5.09 0.36 -2.70
CA GLU A 17 -6.22 -0.56 -2.63
C GLU A 17 -5.97 -1.86 -3.39
N ASN A 18 -5.38 -1.77 -4.59
CA ASN A 18 -4.97 -2.91 -5.40
C ASN A 18 -3.92 -3.75 -4.66
N PHE A 19 -2.92 -3.11 -4.05
CA PHE A 19 -1.94 -3.78 -3.22
C PHE A 19 -2.59 -4.48 -2.00
N LYS A 20 -3.49 -3.80 -1.28
CA LYS A 20 -4.22 -4.38 -0.14
C LYS A 20 -5.02 -5.62 -0.57
N LYS A 21 -5.71 -5.58 -1.71
CA LYS A 21 -6.45 -6.72 -2.28
C LYS A 21 -5.51 -7.85 -2.68
N PHE A 22 -4.40 -7.53 -3.36
CA PHE A 22 -3.37 -8.49 -3.73
C PHE A 22 -2.79 -9.19 -2.50
N LEU A 23 -2.35 -8.43 -1.50
CA LEU A 23 -1.72 -8.97 -0.30
C LEU A 23 -2.68 -9.87 0.49
N LYS A 24 -3.95 -9.45 0.64
CA LYS A 24 -4.98 -10.31 1.26
C LYS A 24 -5.19 -11.61 0.49
N LYS A 25 -5.25 -11.57 -0.84
CA LYS A 25 -5.39 -12.77 -1.68
C LYS A 25 -4.16 -13.66 -1.60
N TYR A 26 -2.96 -13.08 -1.64
CA TYR A 26 -1.69 -13.77 -1.53
C TYR A 26 -1.59 -14.51 -0.18
N LEU A 27 -1.89 -13.85 0.93
CA LEU A 27 -1.86 -14.49 2.24
C LEU A 27 -2.92 -15.58 2.39
N LYS A 28 -4.11 -15.38 1.81
CA LYS A 28 -5.15 -16.42 1.79
C LYS A 28 -4.69 -17.67 1.02
N LEU A 29 -4.04 -17.49 -0.13
CA LEU A 29 -3.50 -18.61 -0.92
C LEU A 29 -2.38 -19.36 -0.19
N ASN A 30 -1.59 -18.66 0.63
CA ASN A 30 -0.50 -19.25 1.40
C ASN A 30 -0.89 -19.70 2.82
N ASN A 31 -2.18 -19.60 3.20
CA ASN A 31 -2.66 -19.84 4.58
C ASN A 31 -1.93 -19.01 5.65
N CYS A 32 -1.44 -17.82 5.28
CA CYS A 32 -0.71 -16.91 6.17
C CYS A 32 -1.55 -15.69 6.59
N THR A 33 -2.88 -15.81 6.60
CA THR A 33 -3.79 -14.70 6.94
C THR A 33 -3.55 -14.11 8.33
N THR A 34 -3.01 -14.91 9.25
CA THR A 34 -2.64 -14.52 10.60
C THR A 34 -1.53 -13.46 10.66
N LEU A 35 -0.69 -13.35 9.62
CA LEU A 35 0.40 -12.34 9.56
C LEU A 35 -0.13 -10.91 9.53
N LEU A 36 -1.34 -10.68 9.02
CA LEU A 36 -1.93 -9.34 8.88
C LEU A 36 -3.21 -9.14 9.68
N GLU A 37 -3.71 -10.17 10.35
CA GLU A 37 -4.97 -10.10 11.12
C GLU A 37 -4.93 -9.03 12.22
N ASN A 38 -3.75 -8.70 12.74
CA ASN A 38 -3.54 -7.67 13.76
C ASN A 38 -2.61 -6.52 13.32
N LYS A 39 -2.22 -6.45 12.04
CA LYS A 39 -1.30 -5.41 11.56
C LYS A 39 -2.07 -4.28 10.89
N PRO A 40 -1.97 -3.03 11.38
CA PRO A 40 -2.62 -1.90 10.75
C PRO A 40 -1.94 -1.59 9.40
N PHE A 41 -2.75 -1.45 8.36
CA PHE A 41 -2.31 -0.94 7.06
C PHE A 41 -2.25 0.59 7.09
N HIS A 42 -1.34 1.12 7.90
CA HIS A 42 -1.05 2.55 7.92
C HIS A 42 -0.08 2.89 6.80
N TYR A 43 -0.56 3.68 5.85
CA TYR A 43 0.19 4.16 4.70
C TYR A 43 0.45 5.66 4.86
N ASP A 44 1.69 6.07 4.66
CA ASP A 44 2.15 7.45 4.75
C ASP A 44 2.18 8.09 3.35
N PRO A 45 1.31 9.08 3.08
CA PRO A 45 1.26 9.80 1.82
C PRO A 45 2.53 10.51 1.42
N GLU A 46 3.17 11.11 2.41
CA GLU A 46 4.24 12.07 2.18
C GLU A 46 5.53 11.34 1.83
N ARG A 47 5.62 10.07 2.26
CA ARG A 47 6.79 9.22 2.08
C ARG A 47 6.60 8.11 1.04
N ASP A 48 5.37 7.82 0.62
CA ASP A 48 5.01 6.63 -0.20
C ASP A 48 5.39 5.31 0.50
N GLU A 49 5.21 5.23 1.82
CA GLU A 49 5.66 4.10 2.63
C GLU A 49 4.57 3.59 3.60
N PHE A 50 4.53 2.28 3.83
CA PHE A 50 3.81 1.68 4.94
C PHE A 50 4.61 1.78 6.23
N LEU A 51 3.95 2.20 7.31
CA LEU A 51 4.53 2.23 8.66
C LEU A 51 4.87 0.84 9.19
N ASN A 52 4.18 -0.18 8.69
CA ASN A 52 4.48 -1.56 9.04
C ASN A 52 5.56 -2.12 8.11
N ARG A 53 6.72 -2.48 8.69
CA ARG A 53 7.88 -2.96 7.92
C ARG A 53 7.56 -4.18 7.06
N ASP A 54 6.82 -5.16 7.58
CA ASP A 54 6.46 -6.35 6.79
C ASP A 54 5.60 -5.97 5.59
N ILE A 55 4.58 -5.13 5.80
CA ILE A 55 3.70 -4.65 4.72
C ILE A 55 4.51 -3.83 3.70
N GLN A 56 5.46 -3.02 4.16
CA GLN A 56 6.34 -2.23 3.29
C GLN A 56 7.23 -3.12 2.43
N GLU A 57 7.78 -4.21 2.97
CA GLU A 57 8.56 -5.17 2.18
C GLU A 57 7.70 -5.84 1.11
N TYR A 58 6.47 -6.26 1.45
CA TYR A 58 5.54 -6.77 0.45
C TYR A 58 5.18 -5.72 -0.61
N TYR A 59 5.02 -4.45 -0.22
CA TYR A 59 4.72 -3.35 -1.14
C TYR A 59 5.88 -3.07 -2.09
N HIS A 60 7.12 -3.05 -1.60
CA HIS A 60 8.30 -2.92 -2.44
C HIS A 60 8.41 -4.07 -3.43
N LEU A 61 8.25 -5.31 -2.98
CA LEU A 61 8.27 -6.48 -3.85
C LEU A 61 7.18 -6.40 -4.93
N TRP A 62 5.96 -6.01 -4.55
CA TRP A 62 4.85 -5.87 -5.49
C TRP A 62 5.04 -4.72 -6.47
N SER A 63 5.61 -3.59 -6.04
CA SER A 63 5.87 -2.43 -6.90
C SER A 63 7.07 -2.62 -7.85
N MET A 64 7.85 -3.69 -7.68
CA MET A 64 8.91 -4.10 -8.61
C MET A 64 8.42 -5.03 -9.73
N VAL A 65 7.18 -5.54 -9.64
CA VAL A 65 6.53 -6.38 -10.65
C VAL A 65 5.83 -5.52 -11.69
#